data_AF-A0A4W5QGV1-F1
#
_entry.id   AF-A0A4W5QGV1-F1
#
_cell.length_a   1.000
_cell.length_b   1.000
_cell.length_c   1.000
_cell.angle_alpha   90.00
_cell.angle_beta   90.00
_cell.angle_gamma   90.00
#
_symmetry.space_group_name_H-M   'P 1'
#
loop_
_entity.id
_entity.type
_entity.pdbx_description
1 polymer ?
#
loop_
_entity_poly.entity_id
_entity_poly.type
_entity_poly.pdbx_seq_one_letter_code
_entity_poly.pdbx_strand_id
1 'polypeptide(L)'
;MTTEPTTTMTVITIFIWTLVFYIQESRGQYTLTQTPAVKAVHTGETVNIGCKLSSGIYGNYLHWYLQRLGEAPKLLIYQINNKFTGTPSRFSGSGSGTDFTLTISGVQAEDAGDYYCQSLHYPKSVWVFTQ
;
A
#
# COMPACT_ATOMS: atom_id res chain seq x y z
N MET A 1 13.09 27.80 50.86
CA MET A 1 11.88 26.95 50.91
C MET A 1 12.18 25.69 50.12
N THR A 2 12.53 24.61 50.80
CA THR A 2 12.78 23.29 50.23
C THR A 2 11.43 22.58 50.10
N THR A 3 10.98 22.30 48.88
CA THR A 3 9.73 21.56 48.64
C THR A 3 9.88 20.10 49.10
N GLU A 4 8.87 19.55 49.77
CA GLU A 4 8.91 18.17 50.25
C GLU A 4 9.03 17.15 49.10
N PRO A 5 9.80 16.07 49.28
CA PRO A 5 10.04 15.06 48.23
C PRO A 5 8.73 14.44 47.71
N THR A 6 7.71 14.34 48.55
CA THR A 6 6.38 13.81 48.19
C THR A 6 5.64 14.72 47.20
N THR A 7 5.75 16.05 47.36
CA THR A 7 5.13 17.03 46.45
C THR A 7 5.82 17.02 45.08
N THR A 8 7.14 16.83 45.05
CA THR A 8 7.90 16.75 43.80
C THR A 8 7.53 15.49 43.00
N MET A 9 7.33 14.36 43.67
CA MET A 9 6.95 13.08 43.04
C MET A 9 5.54 13.09 42.44
N THR A 10 4.56 13.68 43.15
CA THR A 10 3.18 13.78 42.65
C THR A 10 3.08 14.70 41.44
N VAL A 11 3.82 15.80 41.44
CA VAL A 11 3.89 16.74 40.31
C VAL A 11 4.50 16.09 39.07
N ILE A 12 5.61 15.35 39.21
CA ILE A 12 6.23 14.61 38.09
C ILE A 12 5.24 13.59 37.50
N THR A 13 4.53 12.86 38.36
CA THR A 13 3.54 11.87 37.92
C THR A 13 2.41 12.53 37.12
N ILE A 14 1.88 13.67 37.58
CA ILE A 14 0.87 14.45 36.85
C ILE A 14 1.41 14.95 35.50
N PHE A 15 2.65 15.44 35.44
CA PHE A 15 3.28 15.86 34.18
C PHE A 15 3.45 14.71 33.19
N ILE A 16 3.81 13.51 33.65
CA ILE A 16 3.93 12.33 32.79
C ILE A 16 2.57 11.93 32.23
N TRP A 17 1.52 11.87 33.07
CA TRP A 17 0.17 11.54 32.60
C TRP A 17 -0.36 12.60 31.63
N THR A 18 -0.22 13.90 31.94
CA THR A 18 -0.64 14.98 31.04
C THR A 18 0.11 14.96 29.71
N LEU A 19 1.42 14.67 29.72
CA LEU A 19 2.20 14.51 28.49
C LEU A 19 1.67 13.31 27.68
N VAL A 20 1.47 12.14 28.29
CA VAL A 20 0.92 10.93 27.65
C VAL A 20 -0.47 11.17 27.05
N PHE A 21 -1.34 11.93 27.72
CA PHE A 21 -2.65 12.32 27.18
C PHE A 21 -2.54 13.40 26.08
N TYR A 22 -1.46 14.18 26.04
CA TYR A 22 -1.20 15.17 24.98
C TYR A 22 -0.62 14.55 23.69
N ILE A 23 0.04 13.39 23.76
CA ILE A 23 0.57 12.68 22.58
C ILE A 23 -0.50 11.77 21.92
N GLN A 24 -1.77 12.18 21.95
CA GLN A 24 -2.77 11.49 21.15
C GLN A 24 -2.50 11.72 19.66
N GLU A 25 -2.21 10.59 19.00
CA GLU A 25 -2.34 10.35 17.57
C GLU A 25 -1.16 10.73 16.66
N SER A 26 -0.16 9.83 16.65
CA SER A 26 0.70 9.68 15.48
C SER A 26 -0.14 9.19 14.29
N ARG A 27 -0.18 9.96 13.20
CA ARG A 27 -0.80 9.53 11.94
C ARG A 27 0.08 8.45 11.33
N GLY A 28 -0.31 7.18 11.46
CA GLY A 28 0.33 6.11 10.70
C GLY A 28 0.23 6.42 9.20
N GLN A 29 1.37 6.50 8.51
CA GLN A 29 1.39 6.65 7.06
C GLN A 29 0.87 5.36 6.42
N TYR A 30 -0.09 5.48 5.50
CA TYR A 30 -0.47 4.37 4.64
C TYR A 30 0.70 4.11 3.69
N THR A 31 1.24 2.90 3.75
CA THR A 31 2.37 2.49 2.94
C THR A 31 2.00 1.21 2.22
N LEU A 32 2.60 1.03 1.06
CA LEU A 32 2.54 -0.24 0.34
C LEU A 32 3.95 -0.69 -0.05
N THR A 33 4.11 -1.98 -0.23
CA THR A 33 5.37 -2.62 -0.59
C THR A 33 5.11 -3.63 -1.69
N GLN A 34 5.84 -3.50 -2.79
CA GLN A 34 5.76 -4.42 -3.91
C GLN A 34 6.89 -5.44 -3.89
N THR A 35 6.57 -6.69 -4.22
CA THR A 35 7.53 -7.79 -4.24
C THR A 35 7.34 -8.69 -5.47
N PRO A 36 8.42 -9.15 -6.12
CA PRO A 36 9.80 -8.66 -5.96
C PRO A 36 9.96 -7.24 -6.54
N ALA A 37 11.01 -6.53 -6.13
CA ALA A 37 11.32 -5.19 -6.66
C ALA A 37 11.76 -5.24 -8.14
N VAL A 38 12.53 -6.26 -8.51
CA VAL A 38 12.95 -6.52 -9.90
C VAL A 38 12.91 -8.03 -10.13
N LYS A 39 12.45 -8.46 -11.30
CA LYS A 39 12.46 -9.86 -11.71
C LYS A 39 12.74 -9.99 -13.20
N ALA A 40 13.75 -10.78 -13.54
CA ALA A 40 13.93 -11.28 -14.90
C ALA A 40 13.02 -12.51 -15.09
N VAL A 41 12.32 -12.57 -16.23
CA VAL A 41 11.34 -13.61 -16.54
C VAL A 41 11.51 -13.99 -18.01
N HIS A 42 11.47 -15.28 -18.32
CA HIS A 42 11.50 -15.74 -19.70
C HIS A 42 10.11 -15.71 -20.34
N THR A 43 10.07 -15.58 -21.65
CA THR A 43 8.82 -15.69 -22.42
C THR A 43 8.12 -17.02 -22.11
N GLY A 44 6.81 -16.97 -21.86
CA GLY A 44 6.00 -18.14 -21.53
C GLY A 44 5.92 -18.48 -20.04
N GLU A 45 6.79 -17.92 -19.20
CA GLU A 45 6.72 -18.14 -17.75
C GLU A 45 5.54 -17.40 -17.12
N THR A 46 5.20 -17.78 -15.89
CA THR A 46 4.23 -17.07 -15.06
C THR A 46 4.94 -16.25 -14.00
N VAL A 47 4.54 -14.99 -13.84
CA VAL A 47 5.04 -14.12 -12.78
C VAL A 47 3.91 -13.63 -11.89
N ASN A 48 4.20 -13.58 -10.59
CA ASN A 48 3.35 -12.96 -9.58
C ASN A 48 4.09 -11.74 -9.02
N ILE A 49 3.38 -10.62 -8.96
CA ILE A 49 3.83 -9.35 -8.38
C ILE A 49 2.92 -9.07 -7.20
N GLY A 50 3.48 -9.13 -5.99
CA GLY A 50 2.79 -8.85 -4.74
C GLY A 50 2.70 -7.36 -4.46
N CYS A 51 1.63 -6.96 -3.77
CA CYS A 51 1.42 -5.64 -3.20
C CYS A 51 0.88 -5.82 -1.77
N LYS A 52 1.71 -5.49 -0.78
CA LYS A 52 1.39 -5.56 0.64
C LYS A 52 1.14 -4.16 1.18
N LEU A 53 -0.02 -3.93 1.79
CA LEU A 53 -0.36 -2.65 2.41
C LEU A 53 -0.21 -2.69 3.92
N SER A 54 0.09 -1.54 4.54
CA SER A 54 0.11 -1.40 6.00
C SER A 54 -1.28 -1.43 6.64
N SER A 55 -2.34 -1.23 5.84
CA SER A 55 -3.74 -1.22 6.29
C SER A 55 -4.67 -1.59 5.15
N GLY A 56 -5.92 -1.90 5.49
CA GLY A 56 -6.96 -2.25 4.52
C GLY A 56 -7.28 -1.12 3.55
N ILE A 57 -7.72 -1.50 2.35
CA ILE A 57 -8.22 -0.57 1.33
C ILE A 57 -9.65 -0.14 1.62
N TYR A 58 -10.05 1.01 1.09
CA TYR A 58 -11.45 1.39 1.03
C TYR A 58 -12.16 0.56 -0.05
N GLY A 59 -13.25 -0.12 0.32
CA GLY A 59 -14.02 -0.97 -0.59
C GLY A 59 -13.13 -1.96 -1.35
N ASN A 60 -13.14 -1.86 -2.68
CA ASN A 60 -12.29 -2.65 -3.56
C ASN A 60 -11.27 -1.79 -4.31
N TYR A 61 -10.99 -0.56 -3.89
CA TYR A 61 -10.19 0.40 -4.67
C TYR A 61 -8.69 0.11 -4.63
N LEU A 62 -8.31 -0.98 -5.28
CA LEU A 62 -6.94 -1.35 -5.63
C LEU A 62 -6.83 -1.51 -7.15
N HIS A 63 -5.76 -0.94 -7.70
CA HIS A 63 -5.52 -0.85 -9.13
C HIS A 63 -4.09 -1.25 -9.46
N TRP A 64 -3.90 -1.85 -10.64
CA TRP A 64 -2.58 -2.20 -11.17
C TRP A 64 -2.32 -1.47 -12.47
N TYR A 65 -1.11 -0.92 -12.60
CA TYR A 65 -0.67 -0.18 -13.77
C TYR A 65 0.62 -0.79 -14.32
N LEU A 66 0.79 -0.70 -15.64
CA LEU A 66 2.05 -0.95 -16.33
C LEU A 66 2.56 0.36 -16.92
N GLN A 67 3.81 0.70 -16.62
CA GLN A 67 4.51 1.80 -17.24
C GLN A 67 5.69 1.26 -18.05
N ARG A 68 5.67 1.50 -19.35
CA ARG A 68 6.82 1.24 -20.23
C ARG A 68 7.68 2.50 -20.34
N LEU A 69 8.95 2.31 -20.67
CA LEU A 69 9.87 3.43 -20.84
C LEU A 69 9.33 4.44 -21.86
N GLY A 70 9.19 5.69 -21.46
CA GLY A 70 8.67 6.77 -22.32
C GLY A 70 7.15 6.78 -22.51
N GLU A 71 6.41 5.86 -21.87
CA GLU A 71 4.95 5.83 -21.89
C GLU A 71 4.35 6.29 -20.54
N ALA A 72 3.13 6.81 -20.58
CA ALA A 72 2.34 7.04 -19.38
C ALA A 72 1.87 5.70 -18.77
N PRO A 73 1.67 5.63 -17.43
CA PRO A 73 1.10 4.44 -16.80
C PRO A 73 -0.25 4.05 -17.41
N LYS A 74 -0.36 2.79 -17.83
CA LYS A 74 -1.57 2.19 -18.40
C LYS A 74 -2.25 1.31 -17.36
N LEU A 75 -3.55 1.51 -17.15
CA LEU A 75 -4.36 0.70 -16.24
C LEU A 75 -4.50 -0.73 -16.80
N LEU A 76 -4.16 -1.73 -15.98
CA LEU A 76 -4.28 -3.14 -16.30
C LEU A 76 -5.50 -3.77 -15.64
N ILE A 77 -5.56 -3.63 -14.31
CA ILE A 77 -6.61 -4.19 -13.44
C ILE A 77 -7.12 -3.06 -12.54
N TYR A 78 -8.43 -2.98 -12.37
CA TYR A 78 -9.08 -2.06 -11.45
C TYR A 78 -9.99 -2.83 -10.50
N GLN A 79 -10.29 -2.22 -9.36
CA GLN A 79 -11.16 -2.81 -8.34
C GLN A 79 -10.76 -4.25 -7.96
N ILE A 80 -9.50 -4.46 -7.60
CA ILE A 80 -8.86 -5.75 -7.23
C ILE A 80 -8.68 -6.71 -8.41
N ASN A 81 -9.74 -7.06 -9.13
CA ASN A 81 -9.74 -8.16 -10.10
C ASN A 81 -10.43 -7.86 -11.43
N ASN A 82 -11.02 -6.67 -11.62
CA ASN A 82 -11.64 -6.30 -12.89
C ASN A 82 -10.60 -5.90 -13.92
N LYS A 83 -10.60 -6.56 -15.06
CA LYS A 83 -9.66 -6.31 -16.14
C LYS A 83 -10.07 -5.07 -16.93
N PHE A 84 -9.16 -4.12 -17.12
CA PHE A 84 -9.40 -2.97 -17.98
C PHE A 84 -9.51 -3.41 -19.45
N THR A 85 -10.30 -2.68 -20.24
CA THR A 85 -10.49 -2.98 -21.66
C THR A 85 -9.16 -2.90 -22.42
N GLY A 86 -8.86 -3.93 -23.21
CA GLY A 86 -7.59 -4.05 -23.96
C GLY A 86 -6.45 -4.72 -23.19
N THR A 87 -6.59 -4.95 -21.88
CA THR A 87 -5.64 -5.77 -21.12
C THR A 87 -5.73 -7.23 -21.59
N PRO A 88 -4.61 -7.89 -21.91
CA PRO A 88 -4.62 -9.29 -22.34
C PRO A 88 -5.22 -10.25 -21.30
N SER A 89 -5.85 -11.34 -21.77
CA SER A 89 -6.52 -12.32 -20.90
C SER A 89 -5.58 -12.96 -19.88
N ARG A 90 -4.29 -13.04 -20.21
CA ARG A 90 -3.20 -13.59 -19.39
C ARG A 90 -2.89 -12.84 -18.09
N PHE A 91 -3.37 -11.61 -17.96
CA PHE A 91 -3.25 -10.83 -16.72
C PHE A 91 -4.43 -11.11 -15.78
N SER A 92 -4.19 -11.18 -14.48
CA SER A 92 -5.25 -11.26 -13.46
C SER A 92 -4.81 -10.59 -12.16
N GLY A 93 -5.74 -9.90 -11.51
CA GLY A 93 -5.55 -9.40 -10.14
C GLY A 93 -6.29 -10.27 -9.14
N SER A 94 -5.73 -10.40 -7.95
CA SER A 94 -6.30 -11.17 -6.84
C SER A 94 -5.86 -10.57 -5.50
N GLY A 95 -6.51 -10.99 -4.41
CA GLY A 95 -6.15 -10.60 -3.05
C GLY A 95 -7.32 -10.09 -2.23
N SER A 96 -7.03 -9.80 -0.96
CA SER A 96 -7.98 -9.27 0.01
C SER A 96 -7.25 -8.67 1.22
N GLY A 97 -7.95 -7.86 1.99
CA GLY A 97 -7.41 -7.23 3.20
C GLY A 97 -6.21 -6.33 2.88
N THR A 98 -5.01 -6.82 3.14
CA THR A 98 -3.74 -6.11 2.95
C THR A 98 -2.83 -6.71 1.89
N ASP A 99 -3.23 -7.84 1.28
CA ASP A 99 -2.35 -8.66 0.46
C ASP A 99 -2.98 -8.86 -0.92
N PHE A 100 -2.34 -8.28 -1.93
CA PHE A 100 -2.81 -8.31 -3.31
C PHE A 100 -1.72 -8.81 -4.23
N THR A 101 -2.13 -9.44 -5.34
CA THR A 101 -1.21 -10.03 -6.32
C THR A 101 -1.71 -9.77 -7.72
N LEU A 102 -0.82 -9.27 -8.58
CA LEU A 102 -0.98 -9.31 -10.02
C LEU A 102 -0.26 -10.56 -10.54
N THR A 103 -0.99 -11.38 -11.29
CA THR A 103 -0.45 -12.55 -11.98
C THR A 103 -0.45 -12.29 -13.48
N ILE A 104 0.67 -12.61 -14.13
CA ILE A 104 0.81 -12.59 -15.59
C ILE A 104 1.24 -14.00 -16.00
N SER A 105 0.34 -14.74 -16.63
CA SER A 105 0.65 -16.05 -17.18
C SER A 105 1.21 -15.91 -18.60
N GLY A 106 2.14 -16.77 -19.01
CA GLY A 106 2.65 -16.75 -20.38
C GLY A 106 3.22 -15.38 -20.78
N VAL A 107 4.14 -14.85 -19.98
CA VAL A 107 4.79 -13.54 -20.17
C VAL A 107 5.30 -13.39 -21.60
N GLN A 108 5.12 -12.20 -22.17
CA GLN A 108 5.54 -11.86 -23.53
C GLN A 108 6.53 -10.70 -23.50
N ALA A 109 7.25 -10.47 -24.61
CA ALA A 109 8.29 -9.44 -24.67
C ALA A 109 7.72 -8.02 -24.43
N GLU A 110 6.48 -7.77 -24.84
CA GLU A 110 5.81 -6.50 -24.60
C GLU A 110 5.38 -6.30 -23.13
N ASP A 111 5.43 -7.33 -22.30
CA ASP A 111 5.09 -7.22 -20.87
C ASP A 111 6.25 -6.63 -20.05
N ALA A 112 7.38 -6.33 -20.68
CA ALA A 112 8.50 -5.65 -20.03
C ALA A 112 8.15 -4.20 -19.66
N GLY A 113 8.32 -3.85 -18.38
CA GLY A 113 8.11 -2.51 -17.86
C GLY A 113 7.99 -2.51 -16.34
N ASP A 114 7.71 -1.32 -15.79
CA ASP A 114 7.50 -1.12 -14.37
C ASP A 114 6.02 -1.33 -14.03
N TYR A 115 5.76 -2.08 -12.96
CA TYR A 115 4.42 -2.37 -12.49
C TYR A 115 4.16 -1.64 -11.20
N TYR A 116 2.99 -0.99 -11.07
CA TYR A 116 2.62 -0.26 -9.87
C TYR A 116 1.26 -0.72 -9.36
N CYS A 117 1.17 -1.02 -8.06
CA CYS A 117 -0.10 -1.12 -7.37
C CYS A 117 -0.45 0.23 -6.76
N GLN A 118 -1.72 0.60 -6.81
CA GLN A 118 -2.22 1.82 -6.20
C GLN A 118 -3.50 1.51 -5.43
N SER A 119 -3.67 2.18 -4.30
CA SER A 119 -4.78 1.95 -3.38
C SER A 119 -5.39 3.25 -2.89
N LEU A 120 -6.66 3.18 -2.54
CA LEU A 120 -7.41 4.27 -1.90
C LEU A 120 -7.75 3.88 -0.46
N HIS A 121 -7.51 4.81 0.45
CA HIS A 121 -7.88 4.72 1.86
C HIS A 121 -8.78 5.90 2.24
N TYR A 122 -9.63 5.70 3.26
CA TYR A 122 -10.52 6.73 3.77
C TYR A 122 -10.44 6.88 5.31
N PRO A 123 -9.26 7.20 5.87
CA PRO A 123 -9.12 7.51 7.29
C PRO A 123 -9.88 8.80 7.65
N LYS A 124 -10.71 8.76 8.70
CA LYS A 124 -11.28 9.95 9.36
C LYS A 124 -11.83 11.00 8.39
N SER A 125 -12.57 10.55 7.39
CA SER A 125 -13.18 11.40 6.36
C SER A 125 -12.20 12.11 5.41
N VAL A 126 -10.99 11.58 5.25
CA VAL A 126 -9.99 12.09 4.30
C VAL A 126 -9.63 11.00 3.30
N TRP A 127 -9.67 11.33 2.01
CA TRP A 127 -9.21 10.45 0.94
C TRP A 127 -7.68 10.45 0.84
N VAL A 128 -7.08 9.27 0.86
CA VAL A 128 -5.62 9.09 0.75
C VAL A 128 -5.32 8.07 -0.34
N PHE A 129 -4.46 8.46 -1.28
CA PHE A 129 -3.95 7.57 -2.31
C PHE A 129 -2.54 7.13 -1.97
N THR A 130 -2.26 5.84 -2.15
CA THR A 130 -0.93 5.24 -1.92
C THR A 130 -0.54 4.44 -3.15
N GLN A 131 0.69 4.65 -3.66
CA GLN A 131 1.31 3.95 -4.78
C GLN A 131 2.74 3.56 -4.40
#